data_AF-A0A6N7WTH3-F1
#
_entry.id   AF-A0A6N7WTH3-F1
#
_cell.length_a   1.000
_cell.length_b   1.000
_cell.length_c   1.000
_cell.angle_alpha   90.00
_cell.angle_beta   90.00
_cell.angle_gamma   90.00
#
_symmetry.space_group_name_H-M   'P 1'
#
loop_
_entity.id
_entity.type
_entity.pdbx_description
1 polymer ?
#
loop_
_entity_poly.entity_id
_entity_poly.type
_entity_poly.pdbx_seq_one_letter_code
_entity_poly.pdbx_strand_id
1 'polypeptide(L)'
;MILGLVVFIGYTIVNRGSVQHWGMRGLLLLAFGLVVCCFAAARDGLDKTIQSSIDGSCTAGLFPLVSIPTVVGCIGALVIIASAIAMLIANSQQAKELCFWFMASGVAVKVMVVEIARVIAL
;
A
#
# COMPACT_ATOMS: atom_id res chain seq x y z
N MET A 1 6.66 5.35 10.19
CA MET A 1 5.46 4.64 9.66
C MET A 1 5.87 3.45 8.81
N ILE A 2 6.70 3.63 7.76
CA ILE A 2 7.18 2.54 6.91
C ILE A 2 7.95 1.46 7.69
N LEU A 3 8.85 1.83 8.61
CA LEU A 3 9.55 0.86 9.47
C LEU A 3 8.57 -0.03 10.26
N GLY A 4 7.49 0.54 10.79
CA GLY A 4 6.46 -0.23 11.50
C GLY A 4 5.76 -1.24 10.59
N LEU A 5 5.57 -0.91 9.31
CA LEU A 5 4.95 -1.80 8.32
C LEU A 5 5.90 -2.95 8.00
N VAL A 6 7.18 -2.64 7.78
CA VAL A 6 8.21 -3.65 7.51
C VAL A 6 8.39 -4.59 8.70
N VAL A 7 8.44 -4.05 9.93
CA VAL A 7 8.50 -4.86 11.16
C VAL A 7 7.27 -5.75 11.30
N PHE A 8 6.06 -5.24 11.02
CA PHE A 8 4.83 -6.03 11.08
C PHE A 8 4.82 -7.18 10.05
N ILE A 9 5.24 -6.91 8.81
CA ILE A 9 5.35 -7.94 7.76
C ILE A 9 6.43 -8.96 8.13
N GLY A 10 7.60 -8.51 8.56
CA GLY A 10 8.71 -9.37 8.99
C GLY A 10 8.34 -10.27 10.18
N TYR A 11 7.70 -9.70 11.20
CA TYR A 11 7.14 -10.46 12.32
C TYR A 11 6.12 -11.50 11.84
N THR A 12 5.31 -11.14 10.84
CA THR A 12 4.33 -12.06 10.28
C THR A 12 4.98 -13.24 9.54
N ILE A 13 6.09 -13.00 8.84
CA ILE A 13 6.89 -14.05 8.17
C ILE A 13 7.50 -15.00 9.20
N VAL A 14 8.15 -14.48 10.24
CA VAL A 14 8.83 -15.30 11.27
C VAL A 14 7.82 -16.16 12.04
N ASN A 15 6.67 -15.59 12.38
CA ASN A 15 5.63 -16.27 13.14
C ASN A 15 4.53 -16.89 12.26
N ARG A 16 4.81 -17.18 10.98
CA ARG A 16 3.82 -17.74 10.03
C ARG A 16 3.17 -19.04 10.52
N GLY A 17 3.94 -19.91 11.16
CA GLY A 17 3.47 -21.22 11.63
C GLY A 17 2.55 -21.16 12.85
N SER A 18 2.53 -20.04 13.58
CA SER A 18 1.70 -19.86 14.77
C SER A 18 0.44 -19.03 14.50
N VAL A 19 0.19 -18.61 13.25
CA VAL A 19 -0.95 -17.75 12.90
C VAL A 19 -2.23 -18.55 12.84
N GLN A 20 -3.12 -18.31 13.81
CA GLN A 20 -4.44 -18.96 13.85
C GLN A 20 -5.49 -18.24 12.98
N HIS A 21 -5.37 -16.90 12.86
CA HIS A 21 -6.36 -16.07 12.17
C HIS A 21 -5.70 -15.12 11.16
N TRP A 22 -5.55 -15.58 9.92
CA TRP A 22 -4.97 -14.78 8.84
C TRP A 22 -5.82 -13.58 8.46
N GLY A 23 -7.14 -13.66 8.63
CA GLY A 23 -8.06 -12.54 8.38
C GLY A 23 -7.78 -11.31 9.24
N MET A 24 -7.48 -11.50 10.54
CA MET A 24 -7.16 -10.38 11.45
C MET A 24 -5.83 -9.72 11.05
N ARG A 25 -4.82 -10.52 10.71
CA ARG A 25 -3.54 -9.97 10.21
C ARG A 25 -3.72 -9.22 8.90
N GLY A 26 -4.57 -9.73 8.00
CA GLY A 26 -4.94 -9.04 6.76
C GLY A 26 -5.62 -7.71 7.01
N LEU A 27 -6.57 -7.64 7.94
CA LEU A 27 -7.23 -6.39 8.32
C LEU A 27 -6.24 -5.37 8.89
N LEU A 28 -5.33 -5.81 9.77
CA LEU A 28 -4.28 -4.95 10.34
C LEU A 28 -3.33 -4.43 9.25
N LEU A 29 -2.92 -5.29 8.31
CA LEU A 29 -2.08 -4.90 7.19
C LEU A 29 -2.78 -3.86 6.30
N LEU A 30 -4.07 -4.05 6.01
CA LEU A 30 -4.85 -3.15 5.17
C LEU A 30 -5.01 -1.78 5.84
N ALA A 31 -5.38 -1.75 7.12
CA ALA A 31 -5.52 -0.51 7.88
C ALA A 31 -4.18 0.23 7.98
N PHE A 32 -3.12 -0.46 8.38
CA PHE A 32 -1.80 0.16 8.53
C PHE A 32 -1.21 0.60 7.18
N GLY A 33 -1.37 -0.21 6.14
CA GLY A 33 -0.96 0.09 4.78
C GLY A 33 -1.74 1.25 4.15
N LEU A 34 -3.01 1.44 4.49
CA LEU A 34 -3.80 2.60 4.10
C LEU A 34 -3.28 3.86 4.78
N VAL A 35 -3.07 3.80 6.10
CA VAL A 35 -2.49 4.91 6.88
C VAL A 35 -1.15 5.34 6.27
N VAL A 36 -0.22 4.42 6.04
CA VAL A 36 1.06 4.74 5.38
C VAL A 36 0.85 5.40 4.00
N CYS A 37 -0.08 4.90 3.20
CA CYS A 37 -0.39 5.42 1.87
C CYS A 37 -0.94 6.85 1.90
N CYS A 38 -1.88 7.13 2.81
CA CYS A 38 -2.48 8.46 2.96
C CYS A 38 -1.45 9.49 3.43
N PHE A 39 -0.58 9.11 4.38
CA PHE A 39 0.51 9.98 4.81
C PHE A 39 1.53 10.24 3.71
N ALA A 40 1.87 9.23 2.90
CA ALA A 40 2.73 9.43 1.73
C ALA A 40 2.09 10.38 0.71
N ALA A 41 0.81 10.19 0.39
CA ALA A 41 0.08 11.05 -0.54
C ALA A 41 0.00 12.51 -0.06
N ALA A 42 -0.26 12.74 1.23
CA ALA A 42 -0.29 14.07 1.82
C ALA A 42 1.10 14.72 1.87
N ARG A 43 2.14 13.94 2.21
CA ARG A 43 3.54 14.42 2.26
C ARG A 43 4.04 14.83 0.87
N ASP A 44 3.75 14.02 -0.14
CA ASP A 44 4.25 14.22 -1.51
C ASP A 44 3.33 15.18 -2.31
N GLY A 45 2.25 15.67 -1.70
CA GLY A 45 1.37 16.68 -2.29
C GLY A 45 0.51 16.19 -3.44
N LEU A 46 0.11 14.91 -3.42
CA LEU A 46 -0.69 14.31 -4.49
C LEU A 46 -2.04 15.01 -4.66
N ASP A 47 -2.64 15.51 -3.57
CA ASP A 47 -3.83 16.35 -3.56
C ASP A 47 -3.66 17.59 -4.47
N LYS A 48 -2.51 18.26 -4.38
CA LYS A 48 -2.19 19.45 -5.16
C LYS A 48 -1.90 19.10 -6.61
N THR A 49 -1.21 17.99 -6.87
CA THR A 49 -1.00 17.51 -8.25
C THR A 49 -2.33 17.27 -8.96
N ILE A 50 -3.30 16.63 -8.28
CA ILE A 50 -4.63 16.39 -8.83
C ILE A 50 -5.34 17.72 -9.11
N GLN A 51 -5.39 18.61 -8.11
CA GLN A 51 -6.09 19.89 -8.26
C GLN A 51 -5.45 20.76 -9.36
N SER A 52 -4.13 20.89 -9.37
CA SER A 52 -3.38 21.57 -10.43
C SER A 52 -3.68 21.01 -11.84
N SER A 53 -3.90 19.70 -11.96
CA SER A 53 -4.25 19.05 -13.24
C SER A 53 -5.70 19.29 -13.68
N ILE A 54 -6.60 19.64 -12.75
CA ILE A 54 -8.02 19.89 -13.02
C ILE A 54 -8.25 21.36 -13.38
N ASP A 55 -7.78 22.29 -12.54
CA ASP A 55 -8.14 23.71 -12.63
C ASP A 55 -6.93 24.66 -12.62
N GLY A 56 -5.70 24.15 -12.45
CA GLY A 56 -4.49 24.96 -12.43
C GLY A 56 -4.38 25.92 -11.24
N SER A 57 -5.23 25.78 -10.22
CA SER A 57 -5.35 26.74 -9.11
C SER A 57 -4.18 26.71 -8.12
N CYS A 58 -3.39 25.63 -8.11
CA CYS A 58 -2.25 25.46 -7.22
C CYS A 58 -1.04 24.86 -7.95
N THR A 59 0.14 25.01 -7.35
CA THR A 59 1.36 24.35 -7.81
C THR A 59 1.28 22.85 -7.57
N ALA A 60 1.62 22.04 -8.57
CA ALA A 60 1.65 20.59 -8.45
C ALA A 60 2.60 20.12 -7.33
N GLY A 61 2.30 18.95 -6.77
CA GLY A 61 3.15 18.28 -5.79
C GLY A 61 4.42 17.69 -6.39
N LEU A 62 5.07 16.80 -5.64
CA LEU A 62 6.40 16.27 -5.98
C LEU A 62 6.39 15.45 -7.28
N PHE A 63 5.34 14.65 -7.49
CA PHE A 63 5.20 13.81 -8.67
C PHE A 63 4.06 14.32 -9.57
N PRO A 64 4.23 14.24 -10.91
CA PRO A 64 3.13 14.53 -11.83
C PRO A 64 2.07 13.42 -11.78
N LEU A 65 0.85 13.75 -12.24
CA LEU A 65 -0.32 12.88 -12.11
C LEU A 65 -0.11 11.51 -12.78
N VAL A 66 0.48 11.51 -13.98
CA VAL A 66 0.89 10.31 -14.70
C VAL A 66 2.41 10.14 -14.53
N SER A 67 2.81 9.35 -13.55
CA SER A 67 4.20 9.04 -13.23
C SER A 67 4.35 7.58 -12.82
N ILE A 68 5.59 7.07 -12.82
CA ILE A 68 5.87 5.69 -12.40
C ILE A 68 5.32 5.42 -10.98
N PRO A 69 5.53 6.29 -9.97
CA PRO A 69 5.00 6.06 -8.62
C PRO A 69 3.47 6.04 -8.56
N THR A 70 2.78 6.91 -9.31
CA THR A 70 1.31 6.96 -9.30
C THR A 70 0.70 5.76 -10.01
N VAL A 71 1.24 5.35 -11.16
CA VAL A 71 0.79 4.17 -11.91
C VAL A 71 1.00 2.89 -11.09
N VAL A 72 2.20 2.69 -10.54
CA VAL A 72 2.48 1.53 -9.68
C VAL A 72 1.62 1.58 -8.42
N GLY A 73 1.42 2.76 -7.83
CA GLY A 73 0.53 2.95 -6.69
C GLY A 73 -0.90 2.50 -6.98
N CYS A 74 -1.45 2.85 -8.14
CA CYS A 74 -2.79 2.44 -8.57
C CYS A 74 -2.90 0.93 -8.80
N ILE A 75 -1.92 0.31 -9.49
CA ILE A 75 -1.91 -1.14 -9.70
C ILE A 75 -1.82 -1.88 -8.35
N GLY A 76 -0.94 -1.41 -7.46
CA GLY A 76 -0.82 -1.97 -6.11
C GLY A 76 -2.12 -1.83 -5.31
N ALA A 77 -2.82 -0.69 -5.40
CA ALA A 77 -4.10 -0.50 -4.75
C ALA A 77 -5.18 -1.47 -5.28
N LEU A 78 -5.24 -1.70 -6.59
CA LEU A 78 -6.15 -2.67 -7.19
C LEU A 78 -5.89 -4.09 -6.68
N VAL A 79 -4.61 -4.51 -6.61
CA VAL A 79 -4.22 -5.82 -6.07
C VAL A 79 -4.63 -5.96 -4.60
N ILE A 80 -4.42 -4.91 -3.79
CA ILE A 80 -4.80 -4.92 -2.37
C ILE A 80 -6.32 -5.05 -2.22
N ILE A 81 -7.11 -4.27 -2.96
CA ILE A 81 -8.58 -4.30 -2.89
C ILE A 81 -9.12 -5.67 -3.33
N ALA A 82 -8.65 -6.19 -4.46
CA ALA A 82 -9.08 -7.50 -4.96
C ALA A 82 -8.75 -8.62 -3.96
N SER A 83 -7.55 -8.58 -3.38
CA SER A 83 -7.10 -9.55 -2.37
C SER A 83 -7.89 -9.44 -1.06
N ALA A 84 -8.25 -8.22 -0.65
CA ALA A 84 -9.07 -7.98 0.53
C ALA A 84 -10.49 -8.53 0.35
N ILE A 85 -11.11 -8.32 -0.81
CA ILE A 85 -12.43 -8.89 -1.13
C ILE A 85 -12.35 -10.42 -1.16
N ALA A 86 -11.33 -10.98 -1.83
CA ALA A 86 -11.12 -12.42 -1.86
C ALA A 86 -10.93 -13.02 -0.45
N MET A 87 -10.23 -12.32 0.43
CA MET A 87 -10.04 -12.72 1.84
C MET A 87 -11.36 -12.76 2.63
N LEU A 88 -12.29 -11.83 2.37
CA LEU A 88 -13.61 -11.82 3.01
C LEU A 88 -14.47 -13.03 2.61
N ILE A 89 -14.37 -13.45 1.34
CA ILE A 89 -15.13 -14.59 0.79
C ILE A 89 -14.48 -15.93 1.16
N ALA A 90 -13.16 -15.95 1.34
CA ALA A 90 -12.43 -17.17 1.66
C ALA A 90 -12.86 -17.77 3.00
N ASN A 91 -13.18 -19.07 3.01
CA ASN A 91 -13.50 -19.80 4.23
C ASN A 91 -12.27 -20.50 4.85
N SER A 92 -11.25 -20.82 4.04
CA SER A 92 -10.05 -21.52 4.52
C SER A 92 -8.95 -20.54 4.99
N GLN A 93 -8.21 -20.92 6.03
CA GLN A 93 -7.07 -20.13 6.51
C GLN A 93 -5.94 -20.07 5.48
N GLN A 94 -5.73 -21.13 4.70
CA GLN A 94 -4.72 -21.16 3.64
C GLN A 94 -5.03 -20.16 2.51
N ALA A 95 -6.30 -20.01 2.11
CA ALA A 95 -6.67 -19.01 1.10
C ALA A 95 -6.51 -17.58 1.66
N LYS A 96 -6.83 -17.36 2.94
CA LYS A 96 -6.61 -16.07 3.61
C LYS A 96 -5.11 -15.75 3.72
N GLU A 97 -4.27 -16.73 4.02
CA GLU A 97 -2.81 -16.58 4.00
C GLU A 97 -2.31 -16.14 2.62
N LEU A 98 -2.76 -16.79 1.55
CA LEU A 98 -2.39 -16.40 0.20
C LEU A 98 -2.83 -14.95 -0.12
N CYS A 99 -4.08 -14.60 0.22
CA CYS A 99 -4.59 -13.23 0.05
C CYS A 99 -3.78 -12.22 0.86
N PHE A 100 -3.35 -12.58 2.07
CA PHE A 100 -2.47 -11.74 2.89
C PHE A 100 -1.16 -11.45 2.16
N TRP A 101 -0.53 -12.45 1.55
CA TRP A 101 0.72 -12.25 0.82
C TRP A 101 0.56 -11.38 -0.43
N PHE A 102 -0.55 -11.49 -1.15
CA PHE A 102 -0.85 -10.58 -2.26
C PHE A 102 -1.09 -9.13 -1.79
N MET A 103 -1.79 -8.94 -0.66
CA MET A 103 -1.90 -7.60 -0.06
C MET A 103 -0.53 -7.08 0.38
N ALA A 104 0.27 -7.90 1.04
CA ALA A 104 1.59 -7.51 1.54
C ALA A 104 2.54 -7.13 0.40
N SER A 105 2.53 -7.87 -0.71
CA SER A 105 3.31 -7.54 -1.89
C SER A 105 2.85 -6.23 -2.53
N GLY A 106 1.54 -6.02 -2.67
CA GLY A 106 0.98 -4.77 -3.19
C GLY A 106 1.37 -3.55 -2.35
N VAL A 107 1.34 -3.68 -1.02
CA VAL A 107 1.77 -2.59 -0.11
C VAL A 107 3.29 -2.40 -0.18
N ALA A 108 4.08 -3.47 -0.19
CA ALA A 108 5.54 -3.37 -0.23
C ALA A 108 6.02 -2.71 -1.52
N VAL A 109 5.53 -3.17 -2.68
CA VAL A 109 5.92 -2.64 -4.00
C VAL A 109 5.57 -1.16 -4.11
N LYS A 110 4.34 -0.75 -3.75
CA LYS A 110 3.96 0.67 -3.87
C LYS A 110 4.83 1.57 -2.97
N VAL A 111 5.13 1.15 -1.74
CA VAL A 111 5.94 1.93 -0.81
C VAL A 111 7.38 2.02 -1.30
N MET A 112 7.95 0.92 -1.76
CA MET A 112 9.30 0.89 -2.32
C MET A 112 9.44 1.82 -3.52
N VAL A 113 8.51 1.76 -4.47
CA VAL A 113 8.58 2.60 -5.68
C VAL A 113 8.43 4.08 -5.34
N VAL A 114 7.49 4.45 -4.46
CA VAL A 114 7.31 5.86 -4.05
C VAL A 114 8.55 6.41 -3.35
N GLU A 115 9.11 5.67 -2.37
CA GLU A 115 10.28 6.16 -1.65
C GLU A 115 11.56 6.18 -2.52
N ILE A 116 11.75 5.19 -3.40
CA ILE A 116 12.88 5.20 -4.36
C ILE A 116 12.76 6.39 -5.30
N ALA A 117 11.58 6.61 -5.89
CA ALA A 117 11.37 7.73 -6.79
C ALA A 117 11.60 9.08 -6.09
N ARG A 118 11.25 9.18 -4.79
CA ARG A 118 11.49 10.37 -3.99
C ARG A 118 12.98 10.61 -3.75
N VAL A 119 13.76 9.56 -3.49
CA VAL A 119 15.22 9.68 -3.32
C VAL A 119 15.90 10.10 -4.62
N ILE A 120 15.40 9.66 -5.76
CA ILE A 120 15.93 10.04 -7.09
C ILE A 120 15.52 11.46 -7.48
N ALA A 121 14.34 11.91 -7.05
CA ALA A 121 13.82 13.25 -7.33
C ALA A 121 14.35 14.35 -6.39
N LEU A 122 15.09 13.98 -5.35
CA LEU A 122 15.76 14.88 -4.40
C LEU A 122 17.20 15.17 -4.85
#